data_AF-A0A643FM06-F1
#
_entry.id   AF-A0A643FM06-F1
#
_cell.length_a   1.000
_cell.length_b   1.000
_cell.length_c   1.000
_cell.angle_alpha   90.00
_cell.angle_beta   90.00
_cell.angle_gamma   90.00
#
_symmetry.space_group_name_H-M   'P 1'
#
loop_
_entity.id
_entity.type
_entity.pdbx_description
1 polymer ?
#
loop_
_entity_poly.entity_id
_entity_poly.type
_entity_poly.pdbx_seq_one_letter_code
_entity_poly.pdbx_strand_id
1 'polypeptide(L)'
;MDPTSGTLYTVILNLLIAQGLMGAFDTVWHHELRCALPQQHNAAPELRLHAIRAVLYGVLFGGLAWFAWGGAWLVPLWTIVAIEILLTLRDFVVEDQTRSLPPSERVTHTVLAINGGVIFGLLAWHSQAWWELPSGLHFHPQGWQSWVLSVFALGVAASGVRDAFASRSLAARAGAAPAFDFAGADPSRRAQSFLLTGGTGFIGQALVRSLLADGHRVTIWARNPRVAAQLFDGRAACVGSLAQIDPAVRFDVVINLAGAPILGPRWSAARKRSLVESRVGTTRALAAWLAAAAYRPRLMINGSAVGFYGIQGDDDLSQRTEASAPQEIFASQLCQQWEDAARAVTPLGIPLAILRLGVVYGHQGALPAMLMPVWLGFGGPMGSGRQAQSWVHIHDVLGVIAWLCRGDAAQAAPAAVATYNVVAPDTPSQAGFVRTAAALLRRPAFMPTPAWPMRLALGEQATLLLDGLRVAPACLQQEGYAFRFPTLQLALEDLLGNGRARR
;
A
#
# COMPACT_ATOMS: atom_id res chain seq x y z
N MET A 1 -46.49 -6.63 31.23
CA MET A 1 -45.02 -6.49 31.22
C MET A 1 -44.73 -5.17 30.54
N ASP A 2 -43.84 -4.36 31.09
CA ASP A 2 -43.48 -3.09 30.47
C ASP A 2 -42.85 -3.37 29.09
N PRO A 3 -43.49 -2.99 27.98
CA PRO A 3 -43.01 -3.29 26.63
C PRO A 3 -41.68 -2.60 26.32
N THR A 4 -41.22 -1.68 27.17
CA THR A 4 -39.99 -0.89 26.97
C THR A 4 -38.82 -1.29 27.87
N SER A 5 -39.02 -2.11 28.92
CA SER A 5 -37.98 -2.49 29.88
C SER A 5 -37.87 -4.01 30.13
N GLY A 6 -37.87 -4.79 29.05
CA GLY A 6 -37.64 -6.24 29.11
C GLY A 6 -36.16 -6.64 29.11
N THR A 7 -35.82 -7.74 29.79
CA THR A 7 -34.50 -8.38 29.76
C THR A 7 -33.96 -8.57 28.33
N LEU A 8 -34.86 -8.81 27.37
CA LEU A 8 -34.52 -8.91 25.95
C LEU A 8 -33.94 -7.61 25.38
N TYR A 9 -34.51 -6.45 25.69
CA TYR A 9 -34.02 -5.17 25.17
C TYR A 9 -32.64 -4.83 25.75
N THR A 10 -32.41 -5.14 27.03
CA THR A 10 -31.08 -5.04 27.63
C THR A 10 -30.04 -5.90 26.90
N VAL A 11 -30.41 -7.13 26.51
CA VAL A 11 -29.52 -8.00 25.71
C VAL A 11 -29.23 -7.38 24.34
N ILE A 12 -30.25 -6.85 23.65
CA ILE A 12 -30.08 -6.14 22.37
C ILE A 12 -29.07 -5.00 22.51
N LEU A 13 -29.21 -4.16 23.55
CA LEU A 13 -28.28 -3.04 23.76
C LEU A 13 -26.87 -3.50 24.10
N ASN A 14 -26.70 -4.58 24.87
CA ASN A 14 -25.38 -5.13 25.17
C ASN A 14 -24.69 -5.66 23.90
N LEU A 15 -25.43 -6.36 23.03
CA LEU A 15 -24.91 -6.82 21.74
C LEU A 15 -24.60 -5.64 20.82
N LEU A 16 -25.40 -4.58 20.85
CA LEU A 16 -25.18 -3.35 20.11
C LEU A 16 -23.92 -2.60 20.60
N ILE A 17 -23.65 -2.60 21.91
CA ILE A 17 -22.41 -2.09 22.49
C ILE A 17 -21.21 -2.94 22.02
N ALA A 18 -21.32 -4.27 22.05
CA ALA A 18 -20.29 -5.15 21.52
C ALA A 18 -20.04 -4.90 20.01
N GLN A 19 -21.10 -4.68 19.22
CA GLN A 19 -21.00 -4.29 17.81
C GLN A 19 -20.23 -2.98 17.65
N GLY A 20 -20.52 -1.96 18.47
CA GLY A 20 -19.82 -0.69 18.46
C GLY A 20 -18.33 -0.81 18.77
N LEU A 21 -17.96 -1.64 19.76
CA LEU A 21 -16.56 -1.90 20.10
C LEU A 21 -15.81 -2.62 18.97
N MET A 22 -16.41 -3.65 18.38
CA MET A 22 -15.81 -4.38 17.25
C MET A 22 -15.68 -3.50 16.00
N GLY A 23 -16.69 -2.69 15.69
CA GLY A 23 -16.65 -1.74 14.57
C GLY A 23 -15.61 -0.64 14.76
N ALA A 24 -15.43 -0.14 16.00
CA ALA A 24 -14.37 0.79 16.33
C ALA A 24 -12.98 0.15 16.18
N PHE A 25 -12.81 -1.09 16.64
CA PHE A 25 -11.57 -1.85 16.43
C PHE A 25 -11.28 -2.03 14.94
N ASP A 26 -12.26 -2.41 14.15
CA ASP A 26 -12.11 -2.61 12.71
C ASP A 26 -11.69 -1.31 12.00
N THR A 27 -12.38 -0.20 12.29
CA THR A 27 -12.04 1.12 11.76
C THR A 27 -10.62 1.55 12.13
N VAL A 28 -10.22 1.42 13.40
CA VAL A 28 -8.90 1.89 13.86
C VAL A 28 -7.78 0.94 13.40
N TRP A 29 -7.96 -0.36 13.56
CA TRP A 29 -6.91 -1.34 13.28
C TRP A 29 -6.79 -1.65 11.79
N HIS A 30 -7.90 -2.00 11.14
CA HIS A 30 -7.88 -2.43 9.74
C HIS A 30 -7.85 -1.23 8.80
N HIS A 31 -8.77 -0.27 8.97
CA HIS A 31 -8.92 0.83 8.02
C HIS A 31 -7.86 1.92 8.19
N GLU A 32 -7.51 2.29 9.42
CA GLU A 32 -6.52 3.35 9.67
C GLU A 32 -5.10 2.82 9.78
N LEU A 33 -4.82 1.94 10.74
CA LEU A 33 -3.46 1.55 11.10
C LEU A 33 -2.81 0.64 10.06
N ARG A 34 -3.55 -0.37 9.60
CA ARG A 34 -2.99 -1.40 8.72
C ARG A 34 -3.08 -1.02 7.25
N CYS A 35 -4.25 -0.56 6.82
CA CYS A 35 -4.50 -0.28 5.41
C CYS A 35 -4.31 1.21 5.06
N ALA A 36 -4.44 2.12 6.04
CA ALA A 36 -4.43 3.56 5.80
C ALA A 36 -5.35 3.95 4.63
N LEU A 37 -6.60 3.46 4.64
CA LEU A 37 -7.57 3.62 3.54
C LEU A 37 -7.69 5.08 3.05
N PRO A 38 -7.76 6.12 3.92
CA PRO A 38 -7.78 7.53 3.49
C PRO A 38 -6.60 7.98 2.61
N GLN A 39 -5.54 7.18 2.54
CA GLN A 39 -4.32 7.44 1.77
C GLN A 39 -4.21 6.53 0.53
N GLN A 40 -5.09 5.54 0.38
CA GLN A 40 -5.11 4.68 -0.79
C GLN A 40 -5.87 5.35 -1.94
N HIS A 41 -5.23 5.44 -3.10
CA HIS A 41 -5.79 6.08 -4.29
C HIS A 41 -7.13 5.48 -4.77
N ASN A 42 -7.40 4.21 -4.47
CA ASN A 42 -8.62 3.49 -4.86
C ASN A 42 -9.65 3.35 -3.74
N ALA A 43 -9.39 3.88 -2.54
CA ALA A 43 -10.31 3.72 -1.40
C ALA A 43 -11.48 4.71 -1.41
N ALA A 44 -11.52 5.66 -2.34
CA ALA A 44 -12.63 6.62 -2.43
C ALA A 44 -14.04 5.98 -2.44
N PRO A 45 -14.33 4.93 -3.24
CA PRO A 45 -15.62 4.23 -3.18
C PRO A 45 -15.88 3.54 -1.83
N GLU A 46 -14.87 2.89 -1.25
CA GLU A 46 -14.93 2.20 0.05
C GLU A 46 -15.22 3.19 1.19
N LEU A 47 -14.45 4.29 1.26
CA LEU A 47 -14.67 5.38 2.24
C LEU A 47 -16.03 6.04 2.08
N ARG A 48 -16.58 6.12 0.86
CA ARG A 48 -17.94 6.63 0.65
C ARG A 48 -18.99 5.71 1.24
N LEU A 49 -18.81 4.39 1.10
CA LEU A 49 -19.70 3.40 1.73
C LEU A 49 -19.60 3.50 3.25
N HIS A 50 -18.39 3.55 3.81
CA HIS A 50 -18.18 3.71 5.25
C HIS A 50 -18.82 4.98 5.79
N ALA A 51 -18.68 6.11 5.08
CA ALA A 51 -19.31 7.38 5.46
C ALA A 51 -20.84 7.28 5.52
N ILE A 52 -21.47 6.60 4.55
CA ILE A 52 -22.93 6.38 4.54
C ILE A 52 -23.34 5.45 5.67
N ARG A 53 -22.65 4.32 5.83
CA ARG A 53 -22.90 3.35 6.92
C ARG A 53 -22.77 4.02 8.29
N ALA A 54 -21.78 4.88 8.48
CA ALA A 54 -21.57 5.62 9.72
C ALA A 54 -22.76 6.50 10.09
N VAL A 55 -23.39 7.17 9.11
CA VAL A 55 -24.62 7.95 9.37
C VAL A 55 -25.75 7.05 9.87
N LEU A 56 -25.95 5.90 9.22
CA LEU A 56 -27.00 4.95 9.62
C LEU A 56 -26.75 4.38 11.03
N TYR A 57 -25.52 3.97 11.33
CA TYR A 57 -25.14 3.50 12.66
C TYR A 57 -25.26 4.59 13.73
N GLY A 58 -24.94 5.85 13.40
CA GLY A 58 -25.16 6.99 14.29
C GLY A 58 -26.62 7.15 14.68
N VAL A 59 -27.54 7.02 13.71
CA VAL A 59 -28.99 7.05 13.95
C VAL A 59 -29.45 5.84 14.76
N LEU A 60 -28.95 4.63 14.47
CA LEU A 60 -29.31 3.42 15.21
C LEU A 60 -28.81 3.47 16.67
N PHE A 61 -27.55 3.83 16.90
CA PHE A 61 -26.99 3.93 18.25
C PHE A 61 -27.69 5.02 19.05
N GLY A 62 -27.84 6.23 18.51
CA GLY A 62 -28.51 7.33 19.21
C GLY A 62 -30.01 7.08 19.41
N GLY A 63 -30.67 6.51 18.41
CA GLY A 63 -32.10 6.21 18.42
C GLY A 63 -32.48 5.11 19.42
N LEU A 64 -31.80 3.96 19.36
CA LEU A 64 -32.06 2.83 20.27
C LEU A 64 -31.53 3.11 21.69
N ALA A 65 -30.57 4.01 21.85
CA ALA A 65 -30.10 4.42 23.18
C ALA A 65 -31.20 5.08 24.01
N TRP A 66 -32.02 5.94 23.40
CA TRP A 66 -32.89 6.85 24.14
C TRP A 66 -34.38 6.67 23.87
N PHE A 67 -34.76 5.93 22.83
CA PHE A 67 -36.15 5.88 22.39
C PHE A 67 -36.64 4.45 22.14
N ALA A 68 -37.87 4.19 22.55
CA ALA A 68 -38.68 3.10 22.00
C ALA A 68 -39.42 3.61 20.76
N TRP A 69 -39.34 2.86 19.66
CA TRP A 69 -39.88 3.26 18.37
C TRP A 69 -41.29 2.70 18.20
N GLY A 70 -42.29 3.44 18.67
CA GLY A 70 -43.68 2.97 18.73
C GLY A 70 -44.42 3.02 17.39
N GLY A 71 -45.23 2.00 17.12
CA GLY A 71 -46.14 1.93 15.97
C GLY A 71 -45.46 2.19 14.63
N ALA A 72 -45.97 3.14 13.85
CA ALA A 72 -45.50 3.44 12.50
C ALA A 72 -44.03 3.89 12.42
N TRP A 73 -43.42 4.32 13.53
CA TRP A 73 -41.98 4.65 13.57
C TRP A 73 -41.08 3.42 13.41
N LEU A 74 -41.61 2.20 13.57
CA LEU A 74 -40.87 0.97 13.20
C LEU A 74 -40.54 0.92 11.70
N VAL A 75 -41.34 1.56 10.83
CA VAL A 75 -41.09 1.58 9.38
C VAL A 75 -39.75 2.24 9.03
N PRO A 76 -39.46 3.50 9.44
CA PRO A 76 -38.15 4.10 9.19
C PRO A 76 -37.01 3.35 9.89
N LEU A 77 -37.21 2.80 11.08
CA LEU A 77 -36.20 1.97 11.76
C LEU A 77 -35.79 0.76 10.90
N TRP A 78 -36.77 -0.03 10.46
CA TRP A 78 -36.54 -1.21 9.63
C TRP A 78 -36.05 -0.87 8.22
N THR A 79 -36.42 0.29 7.70
CA THR A 79 -35.85 0.81 6.45
C THR A 79 -34.34 1.08 6.59
N ILE A 80 -33.91 1.70 7.70
CA ILE A 80 -32.49 1.92 7.99
C ILE A 80 -31.75 0.59 8.11
N VAL A 81 -32.31 -0.38 8.83
CA VAL A 81 -31.71 -1.73 8.97
C VAL A 81 -31.59 -2.44 7.61
N ALA A 82 -32.63 -2.39 6.77
CA ALA A 82 -32.60 -3.00 5.44
C ALA A 82 -31.53 -2.35 4.54
N ILE A 83 -31.41 -1.02 4.56
CA ILE A 83 -30.36 -0.30 3.83
C ILE A 83 -28.98 -0.68 4.36
N GLU A 84 -28.80 -0.80 5.68
CA GLU A 84 -27.54 -1.24 6.29
C GLU A 84 -27.14 -2.61 5.75
N ILE A 85 -28.05 -3.59 5.77
CA ILE A 85 -27.77 -4.95 5.29
C ILE A 85 -27.31 -4.92 3.83
N LEU A 86 -28.01 -4.18 2.97
CA LEU A 86 -27.63 -4.03 1.56
C LEU A 86 -26.26 -3.35 1.39
N LEU A 87 -25.96 -2.33 2.19
CA LEU A 87 -24.66 -1.66 2.17
C LEU A 87 -23.55 -2.58 2.67
N THR A 88 -23.78 -3.38 3.72
CA THR A 88 -22.83 -4.36 4.25
C THR A 88 -22.50 -5.42 3.20
N LEU A 89 -23.52 -5.95 2.51
CA LEU A 89 -23.30 -6.90 1.41
C LEU A 89 -22.53 -6.27 0.25
N ARG A 90 -22.83 -5.00 -0.07
CA ARG A 90 -22.09 -4.26 -1.09
C ARG A 90 -20.64 -3.99 -0.68
N ASP A 91 -20.39 -3.72 0.58
CA ASP A 91 -19.05 -3.50 1.14
C ASP A 91 -18.16 -4.71 0.89
N PHE A 92 -18.64 -5.91 1.23
CA PHE A 92 -17.93 -7.16 0.94
C PHE A 92 -17.53 -7.30 -0.53
N VAL A 93 -18.43 -6.93 -1.45
CA VAL A 93 -18.17 -7.00 -2.89
C VAL A 93 -17.14 -5.95 -3.30
N VAL A 94 -17.27 -4.72 -2.80
CA VAL A 94 -16.34 -3.63 -3.14
C VAL A 94 -14.96 -3.91 -2.59
N GLU A 95 -14.83 -4.35 -1.34
CA GLU A 95 -13.56 -4.69 -0.72
C GLU A 95 -12.83 -5.79 -1.48
N ASP A 96 -13.52 -6.87 -1.87
CA ASP A 96 -12.92 -7.98 -2.64
C ASP A 96 -12.46 -7.52 -4.04
N GLN A 97 -13.15 -6.55 -4.62
CA GLN A 97 -12.78 -5.95 -5.90
C GLN A 97 -11.62 -4.95 -5.79
N THR A 98 -11.54 -4.19 -4.69
CA THR A 98 -10.55 -3.09 -4.55
C THR A 98 -9.23 -3.57 -3.97
N ARG A 99 -9.22 -4.57 -3.07
CA ARG A 99 -8.00 -5.05 -2.42
C ARG A 99 -8.11 -6.49 -1.88
N SER A 100 -6.95 -7.13 -1.70
CA SER A 100 -6.90 -8.42 -1.02
C SER A 100 -7.13 -8.26 0.49
N LEU A 101 -8.27 -8.75 0.99
CA LEU A 101 -8.58 -8.75 2.41
C LEU A 101 -7.67 -9.70 3.22
N PRO A 102 -6.95 -9.20 4.24
CA PRO A 102 -6.21 -10.04 5.17
C PRO A 102 -7.12 -11.07 5.86
N PRO A 103 -6.61 -12.27 6.22
CA PRO A 103 -7.41 -13.28 6.90
C PRO A 103 -8.06 -12.77 8.19
N SER A 104 -7.35 -11.96 8.97
CA SER A 104 -7.89 -11.42 10.22
C SER A 104 -9.05 -10.43 10.00
N GLU A 105 -9.06 -9.69 8.89
CA GLU A 105 -10.13 -8.74 8.55
C GLU A 105 -11.40 -9.50 8.17
N ARG A 106 -11.27 -10.56 7.38
CA ARG A 106 -12.39 -11.45 7.05
C ARG A 106 -13.02 -12.07 8.29
N VAL A 107 -12.21 -12.46 9.27
CA VAL A 107 -12.70 -12.98 10.56
C VAL A 107 -13.47 -11.88 11.29
N THR A 108 -12.91 -10.67 11.41
CA THR A 108 -13.59 -9.51 12.04
C THR A 108 -14.94 -9.23 11.38
N HIS A 109 -14.99 -9.17 10.04
CA HIS A 109 -16.24 -8.93 9.30
C HIS A 109 -17.26 -10.05 9.49
N THR A 110 -16.82 -11.31 9.54
CA THR A 110 -17.70 -12.45 9.78
C THR A 110 -18.32 -12.37 11.17
N VAL A 111 -17.53 -12.05 12.20
CA VAL A 111 -18.02 -11.90 13.57
C VAL A 111 -18.98 -10.72 13.70
N LEU A 112 -18.66 -9.58 13.07
CA LEU A 112 -19.54 -8.40 13.01
C LEU A 112 -20.88 -8.72 12.33
N ALA A 113 -20.88 -9.48 11.24
CA ALA A 113 -22.08 -9.87 10.52
C ALA A 113 -22.95 -10.85 11.35
N ILE A 114 -22.33 -11.82 12.04
CA ILE A 114 -23.05 -12.75 12.92
C ILE A 114 -23.71 -11.98 14.07
N ASN A 115 -22.95 -11.13 14.77
CA ASN A 115 -23.49 -10.34 15.88
C ASN A 115 -24.59 -9.36 15.40
N GLY A 116 -24.39 -8.68 14.27
CA GLY A 116 -25.40 -7.84 13.62
C GLY A 116 -26.69 -8.59 13.30
N GLY A 117 -26.59 -9.80 12.74
CA GLY A 117 -27.74 -10.66 12.47
C GLY A 117 -28.51 -11.05 13.73
N VAL A 118 -27.81 -11.36 14.83
CA VAL A 118 -28.44 -11.64 16.13
C VAL A 118 -29.16 -10.40 16.67
N ILE A 119 -28.53 -9.22 16.62
CA ILE A 119 -29.15 -7.95 17.03
C ILE A 119 -30.44 -7.71 16.25
N PHE A 120 -30.39 -7.81 14.91
CA PHE A 120 -31.56 -7.57 14.07
C PHE A 120 -32.66 -8.62 14.31
N GLY A 121 -32.31 -9.90 14.49
CA GLY A 121 -33.28 -10.94 14.83
C GLY A 121 -34.01 -10.67 16.16
N LEU A 122 -33.26 -10.30 17.21
CA LEU A 122 -33.84 -9.98 18.51
C LEU A 122 -34.63 -8.66 18.47
N LEU A 123 -34.17 -7.66 17.73
CA LEU A 123 -34.89 -6.41 17.52
C LEU A 123 -36.20 -6.62 16.75
N ALA A 124 -36.23 -7.53 15.78
CA ALA A 124 -37.45 -7.91 15.06
C ALA A 124 -38.46 -8.56 15.99
N TRP A 125 -37.99 -9.46 16.86
CA TRP A 125 -38.82 -10.05 17.90
C TRP A 125 -39.36 -9.00 18.87
N HIS A 126 -38.50 -8.08 19.34
CA HIS A 126 -38.89 -7.02 20.26
C HIS A 126 -39.83 -5.99 19.61
N SER A 127 -39.74 -5.78 18.30
CA SER A 127 -40.58 -4.83 17.55
C SER A 127 -42.08 -5.15 17.66
N GLN A 128 -42.47 -6.40 17.96
CA GLN A 128 -43.87 -6.76 18.21
C GLN A 128 -44.46 -5.96 19.39
N ALA A 129 -43.69 -5.83 20.48
CA ALA A 129 -44.10 -5.06 21.65
C ALA A 129 -44.13 -3.55 21.35
N TRP A 130 -43.21 -3.06 20.53
CA TRP A 130 -43.19 -1.65 20.12
C TRP A 130 -44.29 -1.29 19.12
N TRP A 131 -44.76 -2.26 18.33
CA TRP A 131 -45.87 -2.03 17.39
C TRP A 131 -47.19 -1.69 18.11
N GLU A 132 -47.39 -2.23 19.31
CA GLU A 132 -48.57 -1.96 20.14
C GLU A 132 -48.56 -0.56 20.78
N LEU A 133 -47.41 0.12 20.80
CA LEU A 133 -47.30 1.48 21.33
C LEU A 133 -47.94 2.49 20.36
N PRO A 134 -48.45 3.63 20.89
CA PRO A 134 -48.85 4.75 20.05
C PRO A 134 -47.72 5.15 19.11
N SER A 135 -48.05 5.52 17.87
CA SER A 135 -47.03 5.87 16.87
C SER A 135 -46.22 7.09 17.31
N GLY A 136 -44.94 6.89 17.60
CA GLY A 136 -44.06 7.95 18.10
C GLY A 136 -42.71 7.43 18.59
N LEU A 137 -41.76 8.35 18.79
CA LEU A 137 -40.55 8.07 19.56
C LEU A 137 -40.83 8.33 21.03
N HIS A 138 -40.79 7.28 21.84
CA HIS A 138 -41.05 7.36 23.28
C HIS A 138 -39.73 7.43 24.01
N PHE A 139 -39.48 8.54 24.71
CA PHE A 139 -38.25 8.71 25.48
C PHE A 139 -38.16 7.64 26.58
N HIS A 140 -37.15 6.80 26.49
CA HIS A 140 -36.95 5.63 27.35
C HIS A 140 -35.45 5.39 27.59
N PRO A 141 -34.83 6.13 28.53
CA PRO A 141 -33.42 5.97 28.84
C PRO A 141 -33.14 4.63 29.54
N GLN A 142 -31.97 4.07 29.26
CA GLN A 142 -31.51 2.76 29.73
C GLN A 142 -30.26 2.91 30.61
N GLY A 143 -30.19 4.02 31.36
CA GLY A 143 -29.06 4.33 32.24
C GLY A 143 -27.74 4.45 31.50
N TRP A 144 -26.74 3.66 31.92
CA TRP A 144 -25.38 3.75 31.39
C TRP A 144 -25.27 3.30 29.93
N GLN A 145 -26.10 2.36 29.47
CA GLN A 145 -26.08 1.90 28.08
C GLN A 145 -26.41 3.02 27.10
N SER A 146 -27.39 3.88 27.43
CA SER A 146 -27.76 5.03 26.61
C SER A 146 -26.59 5.99 26.40
N TRP A 147 -25.83 6.25 27.47
CA TRP A 147 -24.65 7.10 27.42
C TRP A 147 -23.52 6.49 26.59
N VAL A 148 -23.21 5.21 26.78
CA VAL A 148 -22.19 4.51 26.00
C VAL A 148 -22.54 4.51 24.51
N LEU A 149 -23.78 4.18 24.16
CA LEU A 149 -24.24 4.20 22.77
C LEU A 149 -24.26 5.62 22.18
N SER A 150 -24.50 6.65 23.00
CA SER A 150 -24.36 8.05 22.54
C SER A 150 -22.92 8.40 22.20
N VAL A 151 -21.95 7.94 22.99
CA VAL A 151 -20.53 8.09 22.67
C VAL A 151 -20.20 7.38 21.36
N PHE A 152 -20.72 6.18 21.13
CA PHE A 152 -20.54 5.47 19.86
C PHE A 152 -21.21 6.19 18.69
N ALA A 153 -22.42 6.73 18.87
CA ALA A 153 -23.09 7.52 17.85
C ALA A 153 -22.24 8.74 17.43
N LEU A 154 -21.68 9.46 18.41
CA LEU A 154 -20.77 10.59 18.16
C LEU A 154 -19.47 10.16 17.49
N GLY A 155 -18.84 9.09 17.98
CA GLY A 155 -17.58 8.57 17.44
C GLY A 155 -17.73 8.11 15.98
N VAL A 156 -18.78 7.36 15.69
CA VAL A 156 -19.10 6.91 14.33
C VAL A 156 -19.46 8.09 13.42
N ALA A 157 -20.24 9.07 13.90
CA ALA A 157 -20.53 10.27 13.12
C ALA A 157 -19.25 11.06 12.76
N ALA A 158 -18.33 11.24 13.72
CA ALA A 158 -17.04 11.87 13.47
C ALA A 158 -16.20 11.09 12.45
N SER A 159 -16.16 9.76 12.57
CA SER A 159 -15.51 8.87 11.59
C SER A 159 -16.13 9.01 10.20
N GLY A 160 -17.46 9.03 10.10
CA GLY A 160 -18.17 9.15 8.82
C GLY A 160 -17.93 10.50 8.12
N VAL A 161 -17.92 11.59 8.88
CA VAL A 161 -17.57 12.93 8.35
C VAL A 161 -16.14 12.92 7.80
N ARG A 162 -15.20 12.35 8.55
CA ARG A 162 -13.80 12.19 8.12
C ARG A 162 -13.72 11.38 6.83
N ASP A 163 -14.39 10.24 6.75
CA ASP A 163 -14.38 9.35 5.58
C ASP A 163 -14.99 10.03 4.35
N ALA A 164 -16.04 10.84 4.53
CA ALA A 164 -16.61 11.64 3.46
C ALA A 164 -15.61 12.69 2.92
N PHE A 165 -14.88 13.38 3.81
CA PHE A 165 -13.82 14.32 3.40
C PHE A 165 -12.65 13.59 2.72
N ALA A 166 -12.23 12.44 3.26
CA ALA A 166 -11.17 11.62 2.68
C ALA A 166 -11.55 11.10 1.28
N SER A 167 -12.75 10.55 1.12
CA SER A 167 -13.29 10.09 -0.16
C SER A 167 -13.30 11.20 -1.21
N ARG A 168 -13.78 12.40 -0.84
CA ARG A 168 -13.79 13.57 -1.73
C ARG A 168 -12.39 14.04 -2.11
N SER A 169 -11.47 14.10 -1.14
CA SER A 169 -10.10 14.54 -1.41
C SER A 169 -9.34 13.54 -2.30
N LEU A 170 -9.53 12.24 -2.10
CA LEU A 170 -8.99 11.19 -2.95
C LEU A 170 -9.57 11.24 -4.37
N ALA A 171 -10.89 11.43 -4.51
CA ALA A 171 -11.53 11.58 -5.82
C ALA A 171 -11.00 12.81 -6.58
N ALA A 172 -10.75 13.92 -5.88
CA ALA A 172 -10.13 15.10 -6.47
C ALA A 172 -8.65 14.86 -6.87
N ARG A 173 -7.90 14.12 -6.05
CA ARG A 173 -6.49 13.76 -6.31
C ARG A 173 -6.32 12.73 -7.42
N ALA A 174 -7.29 11.85 -7.64
CA ALA A 174 -7.27 10.89 -8.74
C ALA A 174 -7.19 11.57 -10.12
N GLY A 175 -7.71 12.80 -10.24
CA GLY A 175 -7.55 13.64 -11.44
C GLY A 175 -6.26 14.48 -11.47
N ALA A 176 -5.46 14.48 -10.40
CA ALA A 176 -4.25 15.29 -10.24
C ALA A 176 -2.97 14.46 -10.04
N ALA A 177 -3.02 13.14 -10.29
CA ALA A 177 -1.82 12.31 -10.28
C ALA A 177 -0.77 12.94 -11.24
N PRO A 178 0.51 12.97 -10.83
CA PRO A 178 1.53 13.53 -11.69
C PRO A 178 1.58 12.72 -12.99
N ALA A 179 1.36 13.40 -14.11
CA ALA A 179 1.57 12.81 -15.41
C ALA A 179 3.07 12.58 -15.60
N PHE A 180 3.47 11.32 -15.71
CA PHE A 180 4.81 10.95 -16.13
C PHE A 180 4.78 10.80 -17.64
N ASP A 181 5.68 11.48 -18.33
CA ASP A 181 5.87 11.34 -19.77
C ASP A 181 6.94 10.26 -20.02
N PHE A 182 6.52 9.08 -20.48
CA PHE A 182 7.42 7.99 -20.83
C PHE A 182 7.84 8.03 -22.31
N ALA A 183 7.09 8.76 -23.15
CA ALA A 183 7.34 8.89 -24.58
C ALA A 183 8.39 9.98 -24.89
N GLY A 184 8.35 11.10 -24.17
CA GLY A 184 9.19 12.26 -24.44
C GLY A 184 8.71 13.08 -25.62
N ALA A 185 9.64 13.83 -26.23
CA ALA A 185 9.35 14.68 -27.39
C ALA A 185 9.21 13.91 -28.72
N ASP A 186 9.63 12.65 -28.77
CA ASP A 186 9.58 11.81 -29.98
C ASP A 186 8.15 11.28 -30.21
N PRO A 187 7.44 11.72 -31.28
CA PRO A 187 6.07 11.31 -31.54
C PRO A 187 5.95 9.80 -31.83
N SER A 188 7.02 9.16 -32.32
CA SER A 188 7.04 7.72 -32.60
C SER A 188 6.97 6.86 -31.33
N ARG A 189 7.24 7.46 -30.17
CA ARG A 189 7.16 6.82 -28.85
C ARG A 189 5.80 7.01 -28.19
N ARG A 190 4.82 7.61 -28.86
CA ARG A 190 3.44 7.64 -28.35
C ARG A 190 2.82 6.24 -28.47
N ALA A 191 2.08 5.82 -27.45
CA ALA A 191 1.38 4.52 -27.40
C ALA A 191 2.28 3.26 -27.54
N GLN A 192 3.50 3.29 -26.99
CA GLN A 192 4.39 2.12 -26.92
C GLN A 192 3.76 0.91 -26.20
N SER A 193 4.30 -0.28 -26.49
CA SER A 193 3.95 -1.52 -25.81
C SER A 193 5.00 -1.92 -24.78
N PHE A 194 4.56 -2.15 -23.54
CA PHE A 194 5.41 -2.54 -22.42
C PHE A 194 5.09 -3.95 -21.94
N LEU A 195 6.14 -4.73 -21.63
CA LEU A 195 6.02 -6.00 -20.91
C LEU A 195 6.56 -5.83 -19.48
N LEU A 196 5.72 -6.06 -18.47
CA LEU A 196 6.06 -5.89 -17.07
C LEU A 196 6.00 -7.21 -16.32
N THR A 197 7.02 -7.46 -15.50
CA THR A 197 6.94 -8.44 -14.41
C THR A 197 6.81 -7.70 -13.08
N GLY A 198 6.16 -8.31 -12.09
CA GLY A 198 5.95 -7.64 -10.80
C GLY A 198 4.97 -6.46 -10.85
N GLY A 199 4.17 -6.36 -11.92
CA GLY A 199 3.16 -5.30 -12.10
C GLY A 199 2.10 -5.23 -11.01
N THR A 200 1.87 -6.31 -10.27
CA THR A 200 0.94 -6.34 -9.13
C THR A 200 1.58 -5.91 -7.80
N GLY A 201 2.90 -5.66 -7.76
CA GLY A 201 3.61 -5.21 -6.56
C GLY A 201 3.47 -3.70 -6.33
N PHE A 202 3.96 -3.20 -5.20
CA PHE A 202 3.87 -1.78 -4.82
C PHE A 202 4.34 -0.82 -5.94
N ILE A 203 5.59 -0.97 -6.40
CA ILE A 203 6.14 -0.11 -7.48
C ILE A 203 5.43 -0.39 -8.81
N GLY A 204 5.19 -1.69 -9.10
CA GLY A 204 4.56 -2.13 -10.34
C GLY A 204 3.16 -1.56 -10.55
N GLN A 205 2.33 -1.52 -9.51
CA GLN A 205 0.97 -0.97 -9.60
C GLN A 205 0.99 0.52 -9.96
N ALA A 206 1.87 1.29 -9.32
CA ALA A 206 2.01 2.71 -9.60
C ALA A 206 2.53 2.96 -11.02
N LEU A 207 3.47 2.13 -11.48
CA LEU A 207 4.03 2.19 -12.83
C LEU A 207 3.01 1.83 -13.91
N VAL A 208 2.29 0.71 -13.78
CA VAL A 208 1.25 0.29 -14.73
C VAL A 208 0.19 1.38 -14.89
N ARG A 209 -0.28 1.95 -13.79
CA ARG A 209 -1.27 3.04 -13.82
C ARG A 209 -0.75 4.27 -14.54
N SER A 210 0.51 4.64 -14.30
CA SER A 210 1.15 5.79 -14.94
C SER A 210 1.33 5.55 -16.45
N LEU A 211 1.75 4.35 -16.86
CA LEU A 211 1.88 3.97 -18.26
C LEU A 211 0.53 3.98 -18.99
N LEU A 212 -0.51 3.41 -18.38
CA LEU A 212 -1.86 3.42 -18.94
C LEU A 212 -2.43 4.85 -19.05
N ALA A 213 -2.16 5.71 -18.06
CA ALA A 213 -2.58 7.11 -18.08
C ALA A 213 -1.86 7.93 -19.15
N ASP A 214 -0.60 7.61 -19.45
CA ASP A 214 0.18 8.21 -20.55
C ASP A 214 -0.14 7.58 -21.93
N GLY A 215 -1.14 6.68 -21.98
CA GLY A 215 -1.68 6.12 -23.24
C GLY A 215 -0.91 4.91 -23.79
N HIS A 216 -0.04 4.29 -23.00
CA HIS A 216 0.71 3.10 -23.40
C HIS A 216 -0.08 1.80 -23.24
N ARG A 217 0.33 0.77 -23.99
CA ARG A 217 -0.18 -0.60 -23.85
C ARG A 217 0.68 -1.37 -22.87
N VAL A 218 0.06 -2.02 -21.90
CA VAL A 218 0.77 -2.75 -20.85
C VAL A 218 0.35 -4.22 -20.87
N THR A 219 1.32 -5.12 -20.98
CA THR A 219 1.18 -6.56 -20.73
C THR A 219 1.90 -6.92 -19.45
N ILE A 220 1.23 -7.64 -18.55
CA ILE A 220 1.75 -8.03 -17.25
C ILE A 220 1.90 -9.54 -17.22
N TRP A 221 3.12 -10.01 -16.98
CA TRP A 221 3.36 -11.39 -16.60
C TRP A 221 3.21 -11.52 -15.08
N ALA A 222 2.14 -12.21 -14.65
CA ALA A 222 1.78 -12.35 -13.25
C ALA A 222 1.45 -13.79 -12.89
N ARG A 223 1.80 -14.20 -11.66
CA ARG A 223 1.46 -15.53 -11.12
C ARG A 223 -0.05 -15.78 -11.06
N ASN A 224 -0.85 -14.72 -10.86
CA ASN A 224 -2.30 -14.76 -10.89
C ASN A 224 -2.82 -13.67 -11.85
N PRO A 225 -3.04 -14.01 -13.14
CA PRO A 225 -3.43 -13.03 -14.14
C PRO A 225 -4.83 -12.45 -13.93
N ARG A 226 -5.75 -13.19 -13.28
CA ARG A 226 -7.10 -12.71 -12.99
C ARG A 226 -7.08 -11.56 -11.99
N VAL A 227 -6.34 -11.74 -10.89
CA VAL A 227 -6.14 -10.68 -9.88
C VAL A 227 -5.42 -9.48 -10.50
N ALA A 228 -4.42 -9.72 -11.35
CA ALA A 228 -3.74 -8.64 -12.06
C ALA A 228 -4.71 -7.84 -12.97
N ALA A 229 -5.58 -8.52 -13.72
CA ALA A 229 -6.55 -7.85 -14.59
C ALA A 229 -7.56 -7.02 -13.79
N GLN A 230 -8.06 -7.54 -12.66
CA GLN A 230 -8.96 -6.81 -11.77
C GLN A 230 -8.31 -5.53 -11.20
N LEU A 231 -7.04 -5.59 -10.79
CA LEU A 231 -6.31 -4.44 -10.23
C LEU A 231 -6.20 -3.24 -11.18
N PHE A 232 -6.38 -3.45 -12.49
CA PHE A 232 -6.26 -2.44 -13.54
C PHE A 232 -7.53 -2.31 -14.40
N ASP A 233 -8.68 -2.77 -13.91
CA ASP A 233 -9.99 -2.66 -14.60
C ASP A 233 -9.98 -3.28 -16.01
N GLY A 234 -9.19 -4.34 -16.22
CA GLY A 234 -9.02 -4.98 -17.53
C GLY A 234 -8.26 -4.16 -18.58
N ARG A 235 -7.70 -2.98 -18.22
CA ARG A 235 -6.96 -2.11 -19.14
C ARG A 235 -5.56 -2.62 -19.49
N ALA A 236 -5.00 -3.50 -18.66
CA ALA A 236 -3.72 -4.17 -18.92
C ALA A 236 -3.96 -5.63 -19.30
N ALA A 237 -3.30 -6.10 -20.36
CA ALA A 237 -3.28 -7.51 -20.70
C ALA A 237 -2.50 -8.28 -19.63
N CYS A 238 -3.02 -9.41 -19.15
CA CYS A 238 -2.41 -10.17 -18.06
C CYS A 238 -2.25 -11.63 -18.44
N VAL A 239 -1.03 -12.15 -18.38
CA VAL A 239 -0.70 -13.53 -18.74
C VAL A 239 -0.09 -14.28 -17.55
N GLY A 240 -0.41 -15.58 -17.46
CA GLY A 240 0.13 -16.46 -16.42
C GLY A 240 1.50 -17.05 -16.76
N SER A 241 1.83 -17.12 -18.05
CA SER A 241 3.06 -17.68 -18.57
C SER A 241 3.53 -16.88 -19.79
N LEU A 242 4.85 -16.71 -19.92
CA LEU A 242 5.45 -16.09 -21.11
C LEU A 242 5.15 -16.88 -22.40
N ALA A 243 4.90 -18.20 -22.31
CA ALA A 243 4.51 -19.01 -23.46
C ALA A 243 3.12 -18.65 -24.04
N GLN A 244 2.31 -17.89 -23.30
CA GLN A 244 1.03 -17.35 -23.79
C GLN A 244 1.24 -16.10 -24.65
N ILE A 245 2.43 -15.52 -24.65
CA ILE A 245 2.79 -14.38 -25.47
C ILE A 245 3.46 -14.92 -26.73
N ASP A 246 2.81 -14.74 -27.87
CA ASP A 246 3.37 -15.07 -29.18
C ASP A 246 4.71 -14.31 -29.37
N PRO A 247 5.81 -14.99 -29.74
CA PRO A 247 7.10 -14.35 -30.03
C PRO A 247 7.04 -13.24 -31.09
N ALA A 248 6.02 -13.22 -31.95
CA ALA A 248 5.78 -12.15 -32.92
C ALA A 248 5.25 -10.85 -32.30
N VAL A 249 4.75 -10.88 -31.05
CA VAL A 249 4.31 -9.67 -30.35
C VAL A 249 5.51 -8.77 -30.07
N ARG A 250 5.41 -7.52 -30.52
CA ARG A 250 6.42 -6.50 -30.29
C ARG A 250 6.21 -5.80 -28.94
N PHE A 251 7.26 -5.74 -28.13
CA PHE A 251 7.36 -4.83 -27.00
C PHE A 251 8.49 -3.85 -27.25
N ASP A 252 8.23 -2.57 -26.99
CA ASP A 252 9.24 -1.53 -27.13
C ASP A 252 10.13 -1.50 -25.88
N VAL A 253 9.55 -1.71 -24.69
CA VAL A 253 10.28 -1.70 -23.41
C VAL A 253 9.85 -2.87 -22.53
N VAL A 254 10.82 -3.51 -21.89
CA VAL A 254 10.58 -4.59 -20.91
C VAL A 254 11.04 -4.13 -19.53
N ILE A 255 10.20 -4.29 -18.51
CA ILE A 255 10.51 -3.86 -17.14
C ILE A 255 10.32 -5.04 -16.18
N ASN A 256 11.40 -5.45 -15.54
CA ASN A 256 11.41 -6.56 -14.58
C ASN A 256 11.48 -6.03 -13.14
N LEU A 257 10.34 -6.00 -12.45
CA LEU A 257 10.25 -5.63 -11.03
C LEU A 257 9.83 -6.80 -10.14
N ALA A 258 9.79 -8.02 -10.70
CA ALA A 258 9.41 -9.21 -9.96
C ALA A 258 10.42 -9.56 -8.87
N GLY A 259 9.90 -9.80 -7.67
CA GLY A 259 10.66 -10.33 -6.55
C GLY A 259 9.75 -10.55 -5.35
N ALA A 260 9.97 -11.65 -4.63
CA ALA A 260 9.29 -11.86 -3.36
C ALA A 260 9.73 -10.80 -2.33
N PRO A 261 8.84 -10.33 -1.44
CA PRO A 261 9.20 -9.36 -0.39
C PRO A 261 10.40 -9.83 0.41
N ILE A 262 11.42 -8.96 0.53
CA ILE A 262 12.66 -9.29 1.23
C ILE A 262 12.45 -9.31 2.76
N LEU A 263 11.59 -8.40 3.25
CA LEU A 263 11.07 -8.37 4.60
C LEU A 263 9.90 -9.34 4.73
N GLY A 264 9.81 -9.98 5.89
CA GLY A 264 8.78 -10.99 6.19
C GLY A 264 9.33 -12.07 7.12
N PRO A 265 9.03 -13.36 6.87
CA PRO A 265 9.55 -14.47 7.65
C PRO A 265 11.09 -14.49 7.67
N ARG A 266 11.65 -14.91 8.82
CA ARG A 266 13.09 -15.07 9.03
C ARG A 266 13.74 -15.88 7.90
N TRP A 267 14.95 -15.48 7.51
CA TRP A 267 15.69 -16.09 6.40
C TRP A 267 16.24 -17.49 6.71
N SER A 268 15.37 -18.49 6.62
CA SER A 268 15.78 -19.90 6.53
C SER A 268 16.40 -20.22 5.16
N ALA A 269 17.08 -21.36 5.03
CA ALA A 269 17.62 -21.81 3.74
C ALA A 269 16.54 -21.91 2.65
N ALA A 270 15.35 -22.42 2.98
CA ALA A 270 14.22 -22.48 2.07
C ALA A 270 13.73 -21.08 1.66
N ARG A 271 13.68 -20.12 2.60
CA ARG A 271 13.31 -18.74 2.30
C ARG A 271 14.35 -18.06 1.41
N LYS A 272 15.65 -18.24 1.68
CA LYS A 272 16.73 -17.72 0.84
C LYS A 272 16.64 -18.24 -0.59
N ARG A 273 16.41 -19.55 -0.80
CA ARG A 273 16.16 -20.12 -2.13
C ARG A 273 14.94 -19.51 -2.82
N SER A 274 13.83 -19.34 -2.10
CA SER A 274 12.62 -18.69 -2.64
C SER A 274 12.89 -17.23 -3.06
N LEU A 275 13.69 -16.49 -2.30
CA LEU A 275 14.08 -15.11 -2.63
C LEU A 275 14.92 -15.07 -3.91
N VAL A 276 15.90 -15.97 -4.06
CA VAL A 276 16.72 -16.14 -5.26
C VAL A 276 15.83 -16.49 -6.45
N GLU A 277 15.03 -17.55 -6.36
CA GLU A 277 14.20 -18.04 -7.46
C GLU A 277 13.20 -16.98 -7.96
N SER A 278 12.56 -16.25 -7.04
CA SER A 278 11.61 -15.19 -7.40
C SER A 278 12.20 -14.04 -8.22
N ARG A 279 13.53 -13.89 -8.20
CA ARG A 279 14.28 -12.84 -8.90
C ARG A 279 15.07 -13.43 -10.07
N VAL A 280 16.04 -14.28 -9.76
CA VAL A 280 16.96 -14.90 -10.72
C VAL A 280 16.21 -15.81 -11.68
N GLY A 281 15.33 -16.67 -11.19
CA GLY A 281 14.52 -17.58 -12.00
C GLY A 281 13.62 -16.82 -12.97
N THR A 282 12.86 -15.83 -12.46
CA THR A 282 12.02 -14.95 -13.27
C THR A 282 12.83 -14.21 -14.34
N THR A 283 14.00 -13.69 -13.99
CA THR A 283 14.88 -12.93 -14.90
C THR A 283 15.46 -13.83 -15.99
N ARG A 284 15.90 -15.05 -15.65
CA ARG A 284 16.37 -16.04 -16.63
C ARG A 284 15.27 -16.46 -17.60
N ALA A 285 14.07 -16.71 -17.11
CA ALA A 285 12.92 -17.04 -17.96
C ALA A 285 12.57 -15.89 -18.92
N LEU A 286 12.63 -14.65 -18.44
CA LEU A 286 12.42 -13.47 -19.27
C LEU A 286 13.50 -13.31 -20.35
N ALA A 287 14.78 -13.48 -19.99
CA ALA A 287 15.89 -13.44 -20.94
C ALA A 287 15.80 -14.55 -22.00
N ALA A 288 15.42 -15.76 -21.60
CA ALA A 288 15.20 -16.88 -22.52
C ALA A 288 14.05 -16.61 -23.51
N TRP A 289 12.95 -16.02 -23.03
CA TRP A 289 11.85 -15.61 -23.91
C TRP A 289 12.28 -14.50 -24.89
N LEU A 290 13.05 -13.51 -24.42
CA LEU A 290 13.59 -12.44 -25.27
C LEU A 290 14.56 -12.94 -26.35
N ALA A 291 15.30 -14.02 -26.08
CA ALA A 291 16.15 -14.66 -27.09
C ALA A 291 15.33 -15.24 -28.25
N ALA A 292 14.14 -15.76 -27.97
CA ALA A 292 13.22 -16.35 -28.95
C ALA A 292 12.26 -15.34 -29.61
N ALA A 293 12.10 -14.14 -29.05
CA ALA A 293 11.22 -13.11 -29.60
C ALA A 293 11.62 -12.70 -31.03
N ALA A 294 10.67 -12.33 -31.87
CA ALA A 294 10.94 -11.84 -33.23
C ALA A 294 11.49 -10.40 -33.21
N TYR A 295 11.10 -9.60 -32.21
CA TYR A 295 11.49 -8.20 -32.06
C TYR A 295 12.27 -8.00 -30.77
N ARG A 296 13.41 -7.29 -30.85
CA ARG A 296 14.20 -6.91 -29.68
C ARG A 296 13.64 -5.59 -29.11
N PRO A 297 13.33 -5.51 -27.80
CA PRO A 297 12.94 -4.26 -27.18
C PRO A 297 14.11 -3.28 -27.22
N ARG A 298 13.82 -1.98 -27.27
CA ARG A 298 14.84 -0.93 -27.28
C ARG A 298 15.53 -0.77 -25.93
N LEU A 299 14.90 -1.27 -24.87
CA LEU A 299 15.35 -1.13 -23.49
C LEU A 299 14.76 -2.25 -22.63
N MET A 300 15.61 -2.88 -21.82
CA MET A 300 15.20 -3.64 -20.66
C MET A 300 15.61 -2.90 -19.38
N ILE A 301 14.65 -2.67 -18.49
CA ILE A 301 14.89 -2.13 -17.15
C ILE A 301 14.74 -3.26 -16.14
N ASN A 302 15.77 -3.52 -15.34
CA ASN A 302 15.76 -4.57 -14.33
C ASN A 302 15.90 -3.97 -12.93
N GLY A 303 14.98 -4.32 -12.03
CA GLY A 303 15.09 -3.98 -10.63
C GLY A 303 16.27 -4.69 -9.96
N SER A 304 16.91 -3.99 -9.03
CA SER A 304 17.91 -4.49 -8.08
C SER A 304 17.70 -3.74 -6.75
N ALA A 305 18.68 -3.77 -5.86
CA ALA A 305 18.63 -3.02 -4.60
C ALA A 305 20.01 -2.51 -4.21
N VAL A 306 20.05 -1.44 -3.43
CA VAL A 306 21.30 -0.95 -2.81
C VAL A 306 21.96 -1.96 -1.87
N GLY A 307 21.23 -3.02 -1.47
CA GLY A 307 21.78 -4.19 -0.79
C GLY A 307 22.94 -4.86 -1.54
N PHE A 308 23.13 -4.56 -2.83
CA PHE A 308 24.34 -4.92 -3.60
C PHE A 308 25.63 -4.53 -2.88
N TYR A 309 25.69 -3.35 -2.25
CA TYR A 309 26.91 -2.87 -1.60
C TYR A 309 27.14 -3.47 -0.19
N GLY A 310 26.19 -4.27 0.29
CA GLY A 310 26.23 -4.89 1.61
C GLY A 310 25.79 -3.95 2.73
N ILE A 311 26.53 -3.99 3.84
CA ILE A 311 26.26 -3.19 5.05
C ILE A 311 27.41 -2.24 5.36
N GLN A 312 27.09 -1.16 6.07
CA GLN A 312 28.07 -0.17 6.53
C GLN A 312 27.98 -0.02 8.05
N GLY A 313 29.14 0.11 8.71
CA GLY A 313 29.19 0.43 10.13
C GLY A 313 28.78 1.89 10.39
N ASP A 314 28.25 2.16 11.59
CA ASP A 314 27.74 3.50 11.95
C ASP A 314 28.77 4.63 11.81
N ASP A 315 30.06 4.32 11.98
CA ASP A 315 31.17 5.28 11.95
C ASP A 315 31.77 5.46 10.54
N ASP A 316 31.39 4.61 9.58
CA ASP A 316 31.82 4.75 8.19
C ASP A 316 30.89 5.74 7.47
N LEU A 317 31.42 6.93 7.18
CA LEU A 317 30.71 8.01 6.50
C LEU A 317 30.93 8.02 4.98
N SER A 318 31.67 7.05 4.43
CA SER A 318 31.92 6.99 2.99
C SER A 318 30.62 6.78 2.21
N GLN A 319 30.52 7.43 1.04
CA GLN A 319 29.39 7.25 0.13
C GLN A 319 29.69 6.11 -0.85
N ARG A 320 28.72 5.21 -1.03
CA ARG A 320 28.76 4.18 -2.08
C ARG A 320 28.14 4.73 -3.35
N THR A 321 28.81 4.50 -4.46
CA THR A 321 28.39 4.87 -5.81
C THR A 321 28.27 3.62 -6.68
N GLU A 322 27.81 3.76 -7.91
CA GLU A 322 27.66 2.68 -8.88
C GLU A 322 28.98 1.94 -9.19
N ALA A 323 30.13 2.61 -8.94
CA ALA A 323 31.47 2.03 -9.06
C ALA A 323 31.95 1.28 -7.79
N SER A 324 31.19 1.32 -6.69
CA SER A 324 31.57 0.66 -5.44
C SER A 324 31.39 -0.87 -5.52
N ALA A 325 32.32 -1.60 -4.92
CA ALA A 325 32.33 -3.06 -4.90
C ALA A 325 31.22 -3.65 -4.00
N PRO A 326 30.75 -4.88 -4.29
CA PRO A 326 29.82 -5.62 -3.43
C PRO A 326 30.51 -6.21 -2.19
N GLN A 327 29.74 -6.92 -1.35
CA GLN A 327 30.23 -7.65 -0.17
C GLN A 327 29.80 -9.13 -0.19
N GLU A 328 30.53 -9.98 0.52
CA GLU A 328 30.23 -11.42 0.67
C GLU A 328 29.15 -11.68 1.75
N ILE A 329 27.99 -11.06 1.58
CA ILE A 329 26.80 -11.29 2.42
C ILE A 329 25.61 -11.67 1.55
N PHE A 330 24.67 -12.45 2.11
CA PHE A 330 23.53 -12.98 1.34
C PHE A 330 22.74 -11.90 0.57
N ALA A 331 22.47 -10.74 1.19
CA ALA A 331 21.72 -9.67 0.55
C ALA A 331 22.45 -9.10 -0.68
N SER A 332 23.78 -8.98 -0.61
CA SER A 332 24.62 -8.53 -1.72
C SER A 332 24.74 -9.62 -2.79
N GLN A 333 25.05 -10.86 -2.41
CA GLN A 333 25.12 -11.99 -3.34
C GLN A 333 23.80 -12.22 -4.10
N LEU A 334 22.65 -11.99 -3.45
CA LEU A 334 21.34 -12.03 -4.10
C LEU A 334 21.21 -10.97 -5.20
N CYS A 335 21.67 -9.73 -4.94
CA CYS A 335 21.66 -8.66 -5.93
C CYS A 335 22.63 -8.95 -7.08
N GLN A 336 23.84 -9.42 -6.77
CA GLN A 336 24.83 -9.83 -7.78
C GLN A 336 24.26 -10.89 -8.73
N GLN A 337 23.72 -11.99 -8.19
CA GLN A 337 23.10 -13.04 -9.00
C GLN A 337 21.90 -12.55 -9.83
N TRP A 338 21.14 -11.59 -9.31
CA TRP A 338 20.00 -11.00 -10.02
C TRP A 338 20.46 -10.12 -11.19
N GLU A 339 21.46 -9.27 -10.96
CA GLU A 339 22.06 -8.42 -11.99
C GLU A 339 22.73 -9.26 -13.08
N ASP A 340 23.47 -10.31 -12.71
CA ASP A 340 24.11 -11.23 -13.65
C ASP A 340 23.10 -11.98 -14.52
N ALA A 341 21.98 -12.41 -13.94
CA ALA A 341 20.90 -13.02 -14.71
C ALA A 341 20.29 -12.04 -15.73
N ALA A 342 20.20 -10.75 -15.39
CA ALA A 342 19.69 -9.74 -16.31
C ALA A 342 20.69 -9.46 -17.44
N ARG A 343 22.01 -9.50 -17.18
CA ARG A 343 23.06 -9.32 -18.20
C ARG A 343 22.97 -10.32 -19.36
N ALA A 344 22.25 -11.44 -19.21
CA ALA A 344 22.00 -12.39 -20.29
C ALA A 344 21.30 -11.79 -21.52
N VAL A 345 20.67 -10.61 -21.42
CA VAL A 345 20.06 -9.93 -22.59
C VAL A 345 21.06 -9.11 -23.42
N THR A 346 22.24 -8.79 -22.90
CA THR A 346 23.21 -7.94 -23.62
C THR A 346 23.76 -8.59 -24.90
N PRO A 347 24.04 -9.91 -24.96
CA PRO A 347 24.46 -10.55 -26.21
C PRO A 347 23.34 -10.58 -27.27
N LEU A 348 22.09 -10.33 -26.87
CA LEU A 348 20.95 -10.19 -27.79
C LEU A 348 20.86 -8.79 -28.41
N GLY A 349 21.79 -7.88 -28.08
CA GLY A 349 21.78 -6.48 -28.52
C GLY A 349 20.77 -5.60 -27.79
N ILE A 350 20.19 -6.07 -26.67
CA ILE A 350 19.20 -5.32 -25.89
C ILE A 350 19.93 -4.46 -24.85
N PRO A 351 19.79 -3.12 -24.88
CA PRO A 351 20.30 -2.25 -23.83
C PRO A 351 19.67 -2.58 -22.47
N LEU A 352 20.49 -2.64 -21.43
CA LEU A 352 20.06 -3.02 -20.08
C LEU A 352 20.33 -1.89 -19.08
N ALA A 353 19.27 -1.44 -18.40
CA ALA A 353 19.36 -0.54 -17.26
C ALA A 353 19.06 -1.29 -15.96
N ILE A 354 19.97 -1.24 -14.99
CA ILE A 354 19.83 -1.86 -13.68
C ILE A 354 19.50 -0.78 -12.64
N LEU A 355 18.38 -0.93 -11.93
CA LEU A 355 17.94 0.04 -10.91
C LEU A 355 18.23 -0.50 -9.51
N ARG A 356 19.31 -0.05 -8.88
CA ARG A 356 19.60 -0.34 -7.47
C ARG A 356 18.77 0.58 -6.58
N LEU A 357 17.58 0.10 -6.20
CA LEU A 357 16.61 0.86 -5.41
C LEU A 357 17.02 0.94 -3.93
N GLY A 358 16.90 2.15 -3.37
CA GLY A 358 16.86 2.35 -1.92
C GLY A 358 15.55 1.86 -1.29
N VAL A 359 15.32 2.19 -0.03
CA VAL A 359 14.01 1.96 0.60
C VAL A 359 12.98 2.89 -0.07
N VAL A 360 12.06 2.30 -0.84
CA VAL A 360 11.04 3.08 -1.54
C VAL A 360 9.96 3.52 -0.57
N TYR A 361 9.78 4.81 -0.43
CA TYR A 361 8.77 5.46 0.40
C TYR A 361 7.50 5.75 -0.40
N GLY A 362 6.38 5.32 0.17
CA GLY A 362 5.04 5.61 -0.33
C GLY A 362 3.99 5.10 0.65
N HIS A 363 2.72 5.19 0.26
CA HIS A 363 1.59 4.73 1.08
C HIS A 363 1.50 3.20 1.23
N GLN A 364 2.33 2.45 0.50
CA GLN A 364 2.54 1.01 0.69
C GLN A 364 4.05 0.74 0.85
N GLY A 365 4.43 -0.53 1.00
CA GLY A 365 5.83 -0.92 1.18
C GLY A 365 6.28 -0.82 2.63
N ALA A 366 7.53 -0.42 2.86
CA ALA A 366 8.14 -0.44 4.20
C ALA A 366 7.72 0.75 5.08
N LEU A 367 7.43 1.91 4.47
CA LEU A 367 7.18 3.15 5.19
C LEU A 367 6.01 3.07 6.19
N PRO A 368 4.82 2.54 5.85
CA PRO A 368 3.71 2.47 6.81
C PRO A 368 4.07 1.70 8.09
N ALA A 369 4.78 0.57 7.95
CA ALA A 369 5.25 -0.22 9.10
C ALA A 369 6.28 0.55 9.94
N MET A 370 7.14 1.37 9.31
CA MET A 370 8.10 2.23 10.02
C MET A 370 7.42 3.42 10.72
N LEU A 371 6.34 3.96 10.16
CA LEU A 371 5.59 5.09 10.73
C LEU A 371 4.65 4.67 11.85
N MET A 372 4.13 3.44 11.85
CA MET A 372 3.11 2.97 12.80
C MET A 372 3.51 3.19 14.28
N PRO A 373 4.73 2.83 14.75
CA PRO A 373 5.13 3.09 16.13
C PRO A 373 5.17 4.59 16.47
N VAL A 374 5.62 5.42 15.51
CA VAL A 374 5.68 6.88 15.66
C VAL A 374 4.28 7.47 15.76
N TRP A 375 3.35 7.00 14.93
CA TRP A 375 1.96 7.44 14.94
C TRP A 375 1.26 7.14 16.27
N LEU A 376 1.54 5.97 16.88
CA LEU A 376 1.06 5.58 18.20
C LEU A 376 1.73 6.32 19.37
N GLY A 377 2.74 7.15 19.12
CA GLY A 377 3.48 7.86 20.16
C GLY A 377 4.49 6.99 20.93
N PHE A 378 4.69 5.74 20.49
CA PHE A 378 5.74 4.83 21.00
C PHE A 378 6.95 4.79 20.07
N GLY A 379 7.11 5.81 19.23
CA GLY A 379 8.22 5.90 18.28
C GLY A 379 9.55 6.15 18.97
N GLY A 380 10.62 5.71 18.32
CA GLY A 380 11.97 6.04 18.70
C GLY A 380 12.99 5.40 17.78
N PRO A 381 14.28 5.74 17.94
CA PRO A 381 15.31 5.21 17.08
C PRO A 381 15.46 3.70 17.25
N MET A 382 15.75 2.99 16.16
CA MET A 382 16.03 1.56 16.15
C MET A 382 17.53 1.32 16.28
N GLY A 383 17.94 0.48 17.23
CA GLY A 383 19.35 0.24 17.51
C GLY A 383 20.06 1.50 17.98
N SER A 384 21.19 1.84 17.35
CA SER A 384 21.94 3.07 17.66
C SER A 384 21.24 4.34 17.15
N GLY A 385 20.38 4.22 16.13
CA GLY A 385 19.77 5.33 15.42
C GLY A 385 20.74 6.10 14.51
N ARG A 386 22.03 5.74 14.47
CA ARG A 386 23.04 6.44 13.67
C ARG A 386 23.11 5.93 12.24
N GLN A 387 22.62 4.72 12.00
CA GLN A 387 22.67 4.08 10.70
C GLN A 387 22.04 4.95 9.61
N ALA A 388 22.77 5.15 8.51
CA ALA A 388 22.30 5.92 7.36
C ALA A 388 21.22 5.14 6.59
N GLN A 389 20.18 5.84 6.15
CA GLN A 389 19.12 5.25 5.35
C GLN A 389 19.12 5.85 3.95
N SER A 390 19.45 5.01 2.97
CA SER A 390 19.26 5.34 1.55
C SER A 390 17.82 5.01 1.16
N TRP A 391 17.04 6.04 0.85
CA TRP A 391 15.61 5.94 0.55
C TRP A 391 15.30 6.64 -0.78
N VAL A 392 14.11 6.45 -1.32
CA VAL A 392 13.63 7.20 -2.50
C VAL A 392 12.11 7.30 -2.49
N HIS A 393 11.55 8.41 -2.92
CA HIS A 393 10.10 8.55 -3.06
C HIS A 393 9.58 7.73 -4.24
N ILE A 394 8.39 7.11 -4.13
CA ILE A 394 7.80 6.30 -5.21
C ILE A 394 7.66 7.09 -6.52
N HIS A 395 7.29 8.36 -6.47
CA HIS A 395 7.22 9.21 -7.66
C HIS A 395 8.58 9.47 -8.30
N ASP A 396 9.67 9.50 -7.53
CA ASP A 396 11.02 9.62 -8.11
C ASP A 396 11.46 8.30 -8.75
N VAL A 397 11.05 7.15 -8.22
CA VAL A 397 11.28 5.86 -8.91
C VAL A 397 10.59 5.85 -10.28
N LEU A 398 9.33 6.28 -10.34
CA LEU A 398 8.59 6.37 -11.61
C LEU A 398 9.20 7.42 -12.54
N GLY A 399 9.63 8.56 -11.99
CA GLY A 399 10.31 9.62 -12.73
C GLY A 399 11.63 9.17 -13.35
N VAL A 400 12.42 8.37 -12.64
CA VAL A 400 13.65 7.75 -13.17
C VAL A 400 13.32 6.73 -14.27
N ILE A 401 12.30 5.88 -14.08
CA ILE A 401 11.88 4.95 -15.14
C ILE A 401 11.43 5.74 -16.39
N ALA A 402 10.65 6.80 -16.22
CA ALA A 402 10.24 7.68 -17.30
C ALA A 402 11.43 8.40 -17.95
N TRP A 403 12.41 8.86 -17.17
CA TRP A 403 13.66 9.44 -17.65
C TRP A 403 14.42 8.46 -18.55
N LEU A 404 14.59 7.21 -18.12
CA LEU A 404 15.28 6.18 -18.91
C LEU A 404 14.49 5.77 -20.16
N CYS A 405 13.16 5.74 -20.09
CA CYS A 405 12.31 5.49 -21.25
C CYS A 405 12.40 6.60 -22.30
N ARG A 406 12.51 7.86 -21.87
CA ARG A 406 12.66 9.03 -22.77
C ARG A 406 14.07 9.15 -23.30
N GLY A 407 15.05 8.91 -22.44
CA GLY A 407 16.45 9.02 -22.75
C GLY A 407 16.80 8.11 -23.91
N ASP A 408 17.62 8.62 -24.83
CA ASP A 408 18.28 7.80 -25.82
C ASP A 408 19.47 7.08 -25.19
N ALA A 409 19.33 6.53 -23.98
CA ALA A 409 20.39 5.81 -23.27
C ALA A 409 20.95 4.62 -24.09
N ALA A 410 20.27 4.23 -25.18
CA ALA A 410 20.77 3.35 -26.24
C ALA A 410 21.87 3.97 -27.17
N GLN A 411 22.24 5.24 -27.00
CA GLN A 411 23.32 5.92 -27.74
C GLN A 411 24.69 5.78 -27.06
N ALA A 412 24.75 5.32 -25.81
CA ALA A 412 26.00 4.90 -25.18
C ALA A 412 26.32 3.46 -25.62
N ALA A 413 26.76 3.29 -26.87
CA ALA A 413 27.14 2.02 -27.50
C ALA A 413 26.05 0.90 -27.52
N PRO A 414 25.80 0.24 -28.67
CA PRO A 414 24.99 -0.97 -28.70
C PRO A 414 25.57 -2.02 -27.74
N ALA A 415 24.75 -2.56 -26.83
CA ALA A 415 25.10 -3.51 -25.75
C ALA A 415 25.67 -2.95 -24.43
N ALA A 416 25.46 -1.67 -24.08
CA ALA A 416 25.83 -1.17 -22.77
C ALA A 416 24.88 -1.62 -21.63
N VAL A 417 25.48 -1.95 -20.49
CA VAL A 417 24.79 -2.11 -19.20
C VAL A 417 25.00 -0.82 -18.41
N ALA A 418 23.92 -0.10 -18.15
CA ALA A 418 23.93 1.08 -17.29
C ALA A 418 23.34 0.69 -15.92
N THR A 419 24.04 1.05 -14.84
CA THR A 419 23.56 0.83 -13.47
C THR A 419 23.26 2.19 -12.86
N TYR A 420 22.14 2.28 -12.15
CA TYR A 420 21.69 3.51 -11.50
C TYR A 420 21.33 3.23 -10.04
N ASN A 421 21.92 4.00 -9.12
CA ASN A 421 21.43 4.07 -7.75
C ASN A 421 20.18 4.96 -7.72
N VAL A 422 19.03 4.35 -7.52
CA VAL A 422 17.75 5.05 -7.43
C VAL A 422 17.47 5.35 -5.96
N VAL A 423 18.15 6.38 -5.48
CA VAL A 423 18.12 6.89 -4.10
C VAL A 423 18.00 8.41 -4.13
N ALA A 424 17.29 9.01 -3.18
CA ALA A 424 17.28 10.45 -3.00
C ALA A 424 18.68 10.95 -2.59
N PRO A 425 19.07 12.19 -2.95
CA PRO A 425 20.37 12.76 -2.55
C PRO A 425 20.54 12.89 -1.03
N ASP A 426 19.46 13.14 -0.29
CA ASP A 426 19.46 13.21 1.17
C ASP A 426 19.49 11.81 1.79
N THR A 427 20.52 11.53 2.60
CA THR A 427 20.68 10.27 3.34
C THR A 427 20.60 10.53 4.85
N PRO A 428 19.40 10.62 5.44
CA PRO A 428 19.23 10.85 6.87
C PRO A 428 19.71 9.63 7.67
N SER A 429 20.08 9.86 8.93
CA SER A 429 20.21 8.76 9.89
C SER A 429 18.84 8.25 10.30
N GLN A 430 18.77 7.03 10.82
CA GLN A 430 17.50 6.46 11.30
C GLN A 430 16.86 7.33 12.41
N ALA A 431 17.67 7.90 13.31
CA ALA A 431 17.17 8.86 14.30
C ALA A 431 16.68 10.15 13.65
N GLY A 432 17.33 10.59 12.56
CA GLY A 432 16.85 11.70 11.73
C GLY A 432 15.48 11.40 11.14
N PHE A 433 15.29 10.20 10.58
CA PHE A 433 14.00 9.75 10.07
C PHE A 433 12.90 9.81 11.12
N VAL A 434 13.13 9.23 12.29
CA VAL A 434 12.15 9.19 13.38
C VAL A 434 11.80 10.59 13.86
N ARG A 435 12.79 11.48 14.02
CA ARG A 435 12.53 12.87 14.43
C ARG A 435 11.67 13.63 13.42
N THR A 436 11.99 13.52 12.12
CA THR A 436 11.22 14.19 11.07
C THR A 436 9.78 13.65 11.01
N ALA A 437 9.61 12.33 11.08
CA ALA A 437 8.29 11.70 11.12
C ALA A 437 7.48 12.14 12.35
N ALA A 438 8.08 12.14 13.54
CA ALA A 438 7.43 12.53 14.79
C ALA A 438 6.98 13.98 14.79
N ALA A 439 7.82 14.89 14.26
CA ALA A 439 7.49 16.30 14.12
C ALA A 439 6.30 16.53 13.17
N LEU A 440 6.29 15.86 12.01
CA LEU A 440 5.19 15.96 11.06
C LEU A 440 3.88 15.35 11.57
N LEU A 441 3.97 14.25 12.31
CA LEU A 441 2.81 13.59 12.94
C LEU A 441 2.35 14.25 14.23
N ARG A 442 3.12 15.22 14.78
CA ARG A 442 2.90 15.83 16.09
C ARG A 442 2.77 14.78 17.21
N ARG A 443 3.68 13.80 17.20
CA ARG A 443 3.74 12.72 18.19
C ARG A 443 5.08 12.72 18.91
N PRO A 444 5.13 12.30 20.20
CA PRO A 444 6.39 12.09 20.89
C PRO A 444 7.16 10.92 20.26
N ALA A 445 8.49 10.99 20.28
CA ALA A 445 9.36 9.90 19.83
C ALA A 445 10.59 9.77 20.73
N PHE A 446 10.43 9.10 21.86
CA PHE A 446 11.46 8.94 22.89
C PHE A 446 11.79 7.49 23.23
N MET A 447 11.08 6.50 22.65
CA MET A 447 11.23 5.08 23.04
C MET A 447 12.14 4.35 22.05
N PRO A 448 13.46 4.26 22.30
CA PRO A 448 14.35 3.54 21.41
C PRO A 448 14.00 2.05 21.40
N THR A 449 14.07 1.43 20.22
CA THR A 449 13.93 -0.02 20.08
C THR A 449 15.31 -0.65 20.14
N PRO A 450 15.65 -1.44 21.18
CA PRO A 450 16.97 -2.05 21.28
C PRO A 450 17.28 -2.97 20.09
N ALA A 451 18.55 -3.06 19.70
CA ALA A 451 18.97 -3.89 18.56
C ALA A 451 18.89 -5.40 18.86
N TRP A 452 19.18 -5.81 20.10
CA TRP A 452 19.32 -7.22 20.47
C TRP A 452 18.04 -8.06 20.28
N PRO A 453 16.81 -7.62 20.63
CA PRO A 453 15.60 -8.41 20.42
C PRO A 453 15.30 -8.53 18.93
N MET A 454 15.58 -7.48 18.16
CA MET A 454 15.40 -7.49 16.70
C MET A 454 16.35 -8.46 16.02
N ARG A 455 17.64 -8.49 16.42
CA ARG A 455 18.61 -9.48 15.92
C ARG A 455 18.20 -10.91 16.28
N LEU A 456 17.69 -11.13 17.49
CA LEU A 456 17.21 -12.44 17.91
C LEU A 456 15.99 -12.91 17.10
N ALA A 457 15.01 -12.03 16.90
CA ALA A 457 13.79 -12.34 16.17
C ALA A 457 14.01 -12.53 14.66
N LEU A 458 14.77 -11.62 14.04
CA LEU A 458 14.93 -11.54 12.57
C LEU A 458 16.19 -12.25 12.05
N GLY A 459 17.18 -12.55 12.90
CA GLY A 459 18.46 -13.12 12.48
C GLY A 459 19.20 -12.21 11.50
N GLU A 460 19.73 -12.78 10.41
CA GLU A 460 20.41 -12.03 9.34
C GLU A 460 19.56 -10.92 8.71
N GLN A 461 18.22 -11.08 8.66
CA GLN A 461 17.31 -10.08 8.10
C GLN A 461 17.30 -8.78 8.92
N ALA A 462 17.72 -8.82 10.20
CA ALA A 462 17.79 -7.64 11.05
C ALA A 462 18.73 -6.57 10.47
N THR A 463 19.72 -6.98 9.67
CA THR A 463 20.67 -6.09 8.99
C THR A 463 19.97 -5.06 8.10
N LEU A 464 18.83 -5.41 7.50
CA LEU A 464 18.03 -4.48 6.68
C LEU A 464 17.40 -3.33 7.46
N LEU A 465 17.28 -3.46 8.79
CA LEU A 465 16.64 -2.46 9.66
C LEU A 465 17.65 -1.77 10.60
N LEU A 466 18.65 -2.52 11.05
CA LEU A 466 19.60 -2.10 12.08
C LEU A 466 20.91 -1.58 11.51
N ASP A 467 21.29 -2.01 10.31
CA ASP A 467 22.52 -1.59 9.67
C ASP A 467 22.18 -0.65 8.50
N GLY A 468 23.07 0.31 8.25
CA GLY A 468 22.83 1.41 7.32
C GLY A 468 23.62 1.27 6.05
N LEU A 469 23.27 2.11 5.08
CA LEU A 469 24.08 2.29 3.89
C LEU A 469 23.90 3.70 3.36
N ARG A 470 25.01 4.40 3.13
CA ARG A 470 25.04 5.73 2.52
C ARG A 470 25.35 5.62 1.03
N VAL A 471 24.33 5.74 0.19
CA VAL A 471 24.45 5.59 -1.27
C VAL A 471 24.14 6.91 -1.95
N ALA A 472 24.96 7.28 -2.94
CA ALA A 472 24.74 8.46 -3.77
C ALA A 472 24.19 8.06 -5.15
N PRO A 473 23.23 8.84 -5.72
CA PRO A 473 22.71 8.64 -7.06
C PRO A 473 23.63 9.30 -8.11
N ALA A 474 24.91 8.91 -8.13
CA ALA A 474 25.96 9.65 -8.83
C ALA A 474 25.73 9.70 -10.35
N CYS A 475 25.33 8.58 -10.98
CA CYS A 475 25.04 8.55 -12.41
C CYS A 475 23.83 9.43 -12.78
N LEU A 476 22.74 9.36 -12.00
CA LEU A 476 21.55 10.20 -12.23
C LEU A 476 21.86 11.70 -12.07
N GLN A 477 22.68 12.06 -11.08
CA GLN A 477 23.11 13.45 -10.88
C GLN A 477 24.00 13.94 -12.03
N GLN A 478 24.93 13.11 -12.51
CA GLN A 478 25.78 13.41 -13.66
C GLN A 478 24.97 13.60 -14.95
N GLU A 479 23.91 12.82 -15.13
CA GLU A 479 22.97 12.96 -16.25
C GLU A 479 21.99 14.14 -16.10
N GLY A 480 22.00 14.83 -14.95
CA GLY A 480 21.13 15.98 -14.71
C GLY A 480 19.69 15.65 -14.32
N TYR A 481 19.42 14.42 -13.84
CA TYR A 481 18.10 14.06 -13.33
C TYR A 481 17.77 14.86 -12.07
N ALA A 482 16.66 15.60 -12.11
CA ALA A 482 16.16 16.37 -10.99
C ALA A 482 15.15 15.56 -10.17
N PHE A 483 15.52 15.22 -8.94
CA PHE A 483 14.61 14.56 -7.99
C PHE A 483 13.50 15.53 -7.55
N ARG A 484 12.25 15.06 -7.59
CA ARG A 484 11.09 15.80 -7.10
C ARG A 484 11.09 15.88 -5.58
N PHE A 485 11.52 14.82 -4.90
CA PHE A 485 11.61 14.77 -3.44
C PHE A 485 13.06 14.54 -3.01
N PRO A 486 13.92 15.57 -3.11
CA PRO A 486 15.35 15.42 -2.80
C PRO A 486 15.64 15.28 -1.31
N THR A 487 14.72 15.67 -0.42
CA THR A 487 14.88 15.64 1.04
C THR A 487 13.79 14.84 1.72
N LEU A 488 14.13 14.23 2.87
CA LEU A 488 13.19 13.39 3.61
C LEU A 488 11.93 14.16 4.02
N GLN A 489 12.11 15.41 4.43
CA GLN A 489 11.00 16.24 4.88
C GLN A 489 9.95 16.43 3.77
N LEU A 490 10.36 16.76 2.54
CA LEU A 490 9.45 16.94 1.42
C LEU A 490 8.70 15.64 1.09
N ALA A 491 9.40 14.51 1.12
CA ALA A 491 8.80 13.19 0.88
C ALA A 491 7.75 12.84 1.94
N LEU A 492 8.04 13.05 3.23
CA LEU A 492 7.10 12.75 4.30
C LEU A 492 5.94 13.74 4.35
N GLU A 493 6.15 15.02 3.99
CA GLU A 493 5.06 16.00 3.88
C GLU A 493 4.03 15.59 2.81
N ASP A 494 4.49 15.13 1.65
CA ASP A 494 3.62 14.60 0.58
C ASP A 494 2.85 13.36 1.05
N LEU A 495 3.56 12.37 1.59
CA LEU A 495 3.00 11.07 1.98
C LEU A 495 2.10 11.11 3.22
N LEU A 496 2.31 12.07 4.12
CA LEU A 496 1.44 12.26 5.29
C LEU A 496 0.26 13.21 5.00
N GLY A 497 0.18 13.77 3.79
CA GLY A 497 -0.87 14.73 3.43
C GLY A 497 -0.74 16.10 4.10
N ASN A 498 0.43 16.41 4.67
CA ASN A 498 0.76 17.69 5.29
C ASN A 498 1.35 18.71 4.30
N GLY A 499 1.66 18.27 3.08
CA GLY A 499 2.00 19.14 1.97
C GLY A 499 0.82 20.05 1.65
N ARG A 500 0.91 21.32 2.07
CA ARG A 500 0.12 22.39 1.46
C ARG A 500 0.28 22.24 -0.04
N ALA A 501 -0.83 22.10 -0.77
CA ALA A 501 -0.86 22.15 -2.22
C ALA A 501 -0.14 23.44 -2.67
N ARG A 502 1.15 23.34 -2.97
CA ARG A 502 1.89 24.39 -3.64
C ARG A 502 1.65 24.15 -5.13
N ARG A 503 0.72 24.96 -5.64
CA ARG A 503 0.50 25.16 -7.07
C ARG A 503 1.77 25.61 -7.76
#